data_AF-A0A916QDR7-F1
#
_entry.id   AF-A0A916QDR7-F1
#
_cell.length_a   1.000
_cell.length_b   1.000
_cell.length_c   1.000
_cell.angle_alpha   90.00
_cell.angle_beta   90.00
_cell.angle_gamma   90.00
#
_symmetry.space_group_name_H-M   'P 1'
#
loop_
_entity.id
_entity.type
_entity.pdbx_description
1 polymer ?
#
loop_
_entity_poly.entity_id
_entity_poly.type
_entity_poly.pdbx_seq_one_letter_code
_entity_poly.pdbx_strand_id
1 'polypeptide(L)'
;MNKLLNTIGVIILIIGFFSGLFIGSYNGWFIGLMSMVLTFFSAVIYFVLAYLVQLVEDNNFYLRHLYNKARSEELKNLPDSRGNSRSSLDKIRGYTFKGID
;
A
#
# COMPACT_ATOMS: atom_id res chain seq x y z
N MET A 1 -2.03 9.77 -1.46
CA MET A 1 -3.10 10.63 -0.86
C MET A 1 -2.64 11.52 0.31
N ASN A 2 -1.40 11.34 0.78
CA ASN A 2 -0.93 11.91 2.05
C ASN A 2 -0.95 13.44 2.10
N LYS A 3 -0.63 14.12 0.99
CA LYS A 3 -0.65 15.59 0.91
C LYS A 3 -2.04 16.17 1.22
N LEU A 4 -3.12 15.53 0.79
CA LEU A 4 -4.48 16.00 1.04
C LEU A 4 -4.86 15.88 2.51
N LEU A 5 -4.60 14.73 3.15
CA LEU A 5 -4.89 14.55 4.58
C LEU A 5 -4.07 15.50 5.45
N ASN A 6 -2.80 15.71 5.10
CA ASN A 6 -1.93 16.64 5.80
C ASN A 6 -2.45 18.09 5.69
N THR A 7 -2.86 18.52 4.49
CA THR A 7 -3.45 19.84 4.26
C THR A 7 -4.77 20.01 5.02
N ILE A 8 -5.64 18.99 5.03
CA ILE A 8 -6.90 19.02 5.78
C ILE A 8 -6.63 19.17 7.28
N GLY A 9 -5.66 18.44 7.84
CA GLY A 9 -5.25 18.57 9.24
C GLY A 9 -4.81 19.99 9.60
N VAL A 10 -4.02 20.64 8.74
CA VAL A 10 -3.59 22.03 8.93
C VAL A 10 -4.77 23.00 8.86
N ILE A 11 -5.68 22.84 7.89
CA ILE A 11 -6.87 23.68 7.77
C ILE A 11 -7.74 23.57 9.03
N ILE A 12 -7.93 22.35 9.56
CA ILE A 12 -8.70 22.11 10.78
C ILE A 12 -8.05 22.82 11.98
N LEU A 13 -6.73 22.79 12.11
CA LEU A 13 -6.04 23.54 13.17
C LEU A 13 -6.27 25.05 13.07
N ILE A 14 -6.14 25.61 11.86
CA ILE A 14 -6.33 27.05 11.63
C ILE A 14 -7.76 27.45 11.98
N ILE A 15 -8.75 26.72 11.46
CA ILE A 15 -10.17 26.99 11.73
C ILE A 15 -10.47 26.83 13.22
N GLY A 16 -9.99 25.76 13.85
CA GLY A 16 -10.17 25.48 15.27
C GLY A 16 -9.59 26.54 16.19
N PHE A 17 -8.41 27.07 15.82
CA PHE A 17 -7.77 28.15 16.55
C PHE A 17 -8.60 29.43 16.47
N PHE A 18 -9.01 29.85 15.27
CA PHE A 18 -9.84 31.03 15.11
C PHE A 18 -11.20 30.87 15.77
N SER A 19 -11.89 29.73 15.58
CA SER A 19 -13.17 29.48 16.23
C SER A 19 -13.05 29.48 17.75
N GLY A 20 -11.97 28.94 18.30
CA GLY A 20 -11.69 28.96 19.73
C GLY A 20 -11.52 30.37 20.29
N LEU A 21 -10.86 31.27 19.54
CA LEU A 21 -10.72 32.69 19.93
C LEU A 21 -12.06 33.42 19.91
N PHE A 22 -12.88 33.18 18.88
CA PHE A 22 -14.23 33.72 18.80
C PHE A 22 -15.08 33.22 19.96
N ILE A 23 -15.13 31.90 20.19
CA ILE A 23 -15.90 31.30 21.30
C ILE A 23 -15.40 31.82 22.65
N GLY A 24 -14.09 31.93 22.85
CA GLY A 24 -13.50 32.46 24.08
C GLY A 24 -13.93 33.90 24.37
N SER A 25 -14.05 34.72 23.32
CA SER A 25 -14.47 36.12 23.44
C SER A 25 -15.96 36.30 23.76
N TYR A 26 -16.84 35.40 23.30
CA TYR A 26 -18.30 35.54 23.47
C TYR A 26 -18.89 34.67 24.59
N ASN A 27 -18.37 33.45 24.78
CA ASN A 27 -18.95 32.43 25.67
C ASN A 27 -18.04 32.09 26.87
N GLY A 28 -16.85 32.68 26.93
CA GLY A 28 -15.89 32.51 28.02
C GLY A 28 -14.69 31.66 27.64
N TRP A 29 -13.54 32.06 28.17
CA TRP A 29 -12.23 31.50 27.83
C TRP A 29 -12.10 29.99 28.08
N PHE A 30 -12.75 29.45 29.12
CA PHE A 30 -12.71 28.02 29.40
C PHE A 30 -13.33 27.19 28.26
N ILE A 31 -14.49 27.61 27.75
CA ILE A 31 -15.18 26.93 26.63
C ILE A 31 -14.36 27.10 25.34
N GLY A 32 -13.81 28.29 25.10
CA GLY A 32 -12.93 28.55 23.96
C GLY A 32 -11.69 27.65 23.96
N LEU A 33 -11.01 27.53 25.09
CA LEU A 33 -9.83 26.65 25.25
C LEU A 33 -10.20 25.18 25.05
N MET A 34 -11.31 24.71 25.62
CA MET A 34 -11.76 23.32 25.40
C MET A 34 -12.06 23.05 23.92
N SER A 35 -12.66 24.00 23.21
CA SER A 35 -12.88 23.90 21.77
C SER A 35 -11.55 23.80 20.99
N MET A 36 -10.55 24.62 21.35
CA MET A 36 -9.22 24.54 20.72
C MET A 36 -8.56 23.17 20.94
N VAL A 37 -8.62 22.65 22.16
CA VAL A 37 -8.05 21.33 22.52
C VAL A 37 -8.73 20.22 21.74
N LEU A 38 -10.06 20.22 21.65
CA LEU A 38 -10.80 19.24 20.85
C LEU A 38 -10.40 19.31 19.36
N THR A 39 -10.24 20.51 18.84
CA THR A 39 -9.84 20.67 17.44
C THR A 39 -8.41 20.23 17.18
N PHE A 40 -7.52 20.44 18.16
CA PHE A 40 -6.16 19.91 18.13
C PHE A 40 -6.15 18.38 18.08
N PHE A 41 -6.92 17.71 18.94
CA PHE A 41 -7.04 16.24 18.90
C PHE A 41 -7.60 15.73 17.57
N SER A 42 -8.60 16.41 17.00
CA SER A 42 -9.13 16.10 15.67
C SER A 42 -8.04 16.17 14.61
N ALA A 43 -7.24 17.25 14.58
CA ALA A 43 -6.15 17.39 13.63
C ALA A 43 -5.08 16.31 13.78
N VAL A 44 -4.73 15.93 15.02
CA VAL A 44 -3.80 14.81 15.29
C VAL A 44 -4.30 13.51 14.67
N ILE A 45 -5.59 13.21 14.76
CA ILE A 45 -6.19 12.02 14.12
C ILE A 45 -5.97 12.06 12.60
N TYR A 46 -6.18 13.20 11.95
CA TYR A 46 -5.93 13.33 10.50
C TYR A 46 -4.46 13.14 10.14
N PHE A 47 -3.53 13.64 10.95
CA PHE A 47 -2.09 13.40 10.73
C PHE A 47 -1.73 11.92 10.88
N VAL A 48 -2.27 11.24 11.90
CA VAL A 48 -2.07 9.80 12.09
C VAL A 48 -2.63 9.00 10.91
N LEU A 49 -3.82 9.35 10.43
CA LEU A 49 -4.40 8.72 9.23
C LEU A 49 -3.54 8.95 7.99
N ALA A 50 -3.01 10.16 7.79
CA ALA A 50 -2.10 10.45 6.69
C ALA A 50 -0.85 9.56 6.75
N TYR A 51 -0.29 9.36 7.95
CA TYR A 51 0.87 8.50 8.17
C TYR A 51 0.56 7.03 7.90
N LEU A 52 -0.59 6.52 8.37
CA LEU A 52 -1.00 5.15 8.11
C LEU A 52 -1.22 4.87 6.63
N VAL A 53 -1.83 5.80 5.90
CA VAL A 53 -2.01 5.67 4.44
C VAL A 53 -0.65 5.60 3.75
N GLN A 54 0.31 6.44 4.17
CA GLN A 54 1.67 6.39 3.64
C GLN A 54 2.34 5.04 3.89
N LEU A 55 2.24 4.52 5.11
CA LEU A 55 2.81 3.22 5.47
C LEU A 55 2.20 2.08 4.63
N VAL A 56 0.89 2.14 4.35
CA VAL A 56 0.21 1.16 3.49
C VAL A 56 0.66 1.29 2.04
N GLU A 57 0.76 2.52 1.51
CA GLU A 57 1.27 2.79 0.16
C GLU A 57 2.69 2.21 0.00
N ASP A 58 3.57 2.44 0.97
CA ASP A 58 4.95 1.94 0.99
C ASP A 58 4.99 0.41 1.09
N ASN A 59 4.23 -0.19 2.01
CA ASN A 59 4.17 -1.65 2.14
C ASN A 59 3.68 -2.32 0.84
N ASN A 60 2.68 -1.74 0.18
CA ASN A 60 2.15 -2.28 -1.07
C ASN A 60 3.19 -2.15 -2.20
N PHE A 61 3.99 -1.09 -2.21
CA PHE A 61 5.12 -0.95 -3.13
C PHE A 61 6.14 -2.07 -2.95
N TYR A 62 6.56 -2.37 -1.71
CA TYR A 62 7.51 -3.45 -1.42
C TYR A 62 6.96 -4.83 -1.78
N LEU A 63 5.69 -5.10 -1.47
CA LEU A 63 5.04 -6.37 -1.83
C LEU A 63 4.97 -6.56 -3.34
N ARG A 64 4.63 -5.51 -4.10
CA ARG A 64 4.68 -5.56 -5.58
C ARG A 64 6.10 -5.80 -6.09
N HIS A 65 7.09 -5.18 -5.48
CA HIS A 65 8.49 -5.37 -5.89
C HIS A 65 8.95 -6.81 -5.65
N LEU A 66 8.65 -7.38 -4.47
CA LEU A 66 8.95 -8.78 -4.14
C LEU A 66 8.20 -9.76 -5.06
N TYR A 67 6.92 -9.54 -5.30
CA TYR A 67 6.13 -10.36 -6.23
C TYR A 67 6.72 -10.36 -7.64
N ASN A 68 7.09 -9.18 -8.15
CA ASN A 68 7.71 -9.06 -9.48
C ASN A 68 9.08 -9.75 -9.54
N LYS A 69 9.87 -9.66 -8.46
CA LYS A 69 11.18 -10.33 -8.37
C LYS A 69 11.03 -11.85 -8.32
N ALA A 70 10.16 -12.37 -7.46
CA ALA A 70 9.88 -13.80 -7.36
C ALA A 70 9.36 -14.37 -8.69
N ARG A 71 8.41 -13.69 -9.34
CA ARG A 71 7.90 -14.07 -10.66
C ARG A 71 9.00 -14.05 -11.74
N SER A 72 9.93 -13.11 -11.68
CA SER A 72 11.06 -13.05 -12.62
C SER A 72 12.08 -14.18 -12.43
N GLU A 73 12.27 -14.66 -11.19
CA GLU A 73 13.10 -15.83 -10.89
C GLU A 73 12.40 -17.13 -11.32
N GLU A 74 11.08 -17.22 -11.13
CA GLU A 74 10.26 -18.34 -11.60
C GLU A 74 10.27 -18.45 -13.14
N LEU A 75 10.19 -17.32 -13.86
CA LEU A 75 10.35 -17.24 -15.31
C LEU A 75 11.77 -17.56 -15.80
N LYS A 76 12.80 -17.36 -14.97
CA LYS A 76 14.19 -17.75 -15.29
C LYS A 76 14.46 -19.24 -15.12
N ASN A 77 13.70 -19.90 -14.24
CA ASN A 77 13.79 -21.34 -13.98
C ASN A 77 12.84 -22.18 -14.83
N LEU A 78 12.00 -21.54 -15.64
CA LEU A 78 11.29 -22.23 -16.71
C LEU A 78 12.33 -22.68 -17.75
N PRO A 79 12.49 -24.00 -17.98
CA PRO A 79 13.41 -24.48 -19.00
C PRO A 79 13.01 -23.84 -20.32
N ASP A 80 13.97 -23.19 -20.96
CA ASP A 80 13.84 -22.54 -22.26
C ASP A 80 13.26 -23.59 -23.21
N SER A 81 11.95 -23.54 -23.47
CA SER A 81 11.23 -24.46 -24.35
C SER A 81 11.56 -24.06 -25.79
N ARG A 82 12.85 -24.15 -26.13
CA ARG A 82 13.37 -24.08 -27.48
C ARG A 82 13.02 -25.40 -28.15
N GLY A 83 11.78 -25.50 -28.61
CA GLY A 83 11.44 -26.01 -29.94
C GLY A 83 11.91 -27.41 -30.37
N ASN A 84 12.29 -28.31 -29.46
CA ASN A 84 12.82 -29.64 -29.84
C ASN A 84 11.98 -30.84 -29.36
N SER A 85 10.74 -30.63 -28.92
CA SER A 85 9.85 -31.74 -28.50
C SER A 85 9.41 -32.69 -29.62
N ARG A 86 9.74 -32.42 -30.89
CA ARG A 86 9.48 -33.34 -32.00
C ARG A 86 10.55 -34.42 -32.19
N SER A 87 11.81 -34.18 -31.82
CA SER A 87 12.87 -35.19 -32.08
C SER A 87 12.92 -36.30 -31.03
N SER A 88 12.38 -36.07 -29.83
CA SER A 88 12.32 -37.10 -28.77
C SER A 88 11.19 -38.12 -28.99
N LEU A 89 10.11 -37.75 -29.68
CA LEU A 89 9.02 -38.67 -30.02
C LEU A 89 9.35 -39.59 -31.20
N ASP A 90 10.14 -39.14 -32.17
CA ASP A 90 10.58 -39.98 -33.30
C ASP A 90 11.55 -41.10 -32.85
N LYS A 91 12.29 -40.91 -31.75
CA LYS A 91 13.15 -41.97 -31.18
C LYS A 91 12.37 -43.09 -30.49
N ILE A 92 11.11 -42.88 -30.14
CA ILE A 92 10.26 -43.90 -29.50
C ILE A 92 9.64 -44.84 -30.54
N ARG A 93 9.52 -44.41 -31.81
CA ARG A 93 8.99 -45.25 -32.90
C ARG A 93 9.85 -46.47 -33.25
N GLY A 94 11.10 -46.53 -32.81
CA GLY A 94 12.01 -47.65 -33.04
C GLY A 94 12.12 -48.65 -31.89
N TYR A 95 11.54 -48.37 -30.72
CA TYR A 95 11.56 -49.30 -29.59
C TYR A 95 10.30 -50.17 -29.60
N THR A 96 10.38 -51.28 -30.32
CA THR A 96 9.47 -52.41 -30.14
C THR A 96 9.63 -52.89 -28.70
N PHE A 97 8.56 -52.80 -27.89
CA PHE A 97 8.50 -53.51 -26.62
C PHE A 97 8.64 -55.00 -26.92
N LYS A 98 9.82 -55.56 -26.64
CA LYS A 98 10.02 -57.01 -26.63
C LYS A 98 9.14 -57.52 -25.49
N GLY A 99 8.02 -58.14 -25.87
CA GLY A 99 7.12 -58.80 -24.94
C GLY A 99 7.91 -59.75 -24.06
N ILE A 100 7.68 -59.65 -22.76
CA ILE A 100 8.17 -60.61 -21.78
C ILE A 100 7.23 -61.81 -21.91
N ASP A 101 7.74 -62.90 -22.50
CA ASP A 101 7.19 -64.25 -22.33
C ASP A 101 7.50 -64.78 -20.93
#